data_AF-A0A350H9B4-F1
#
_entry.id   AF-A0A350H9B4-F1
#
_cell.length_a   1.000
_cell.length_b   1.000
_cell.length_c   1.000
_cell.angle_alpha   90.00
_cell.angle_beta   90.00
_cell.angle_gamma   90.00
#
_symmetry.space_group_name_H-M   'P 1'
#
loop_
_entity.id
_entity.type
_entity.pdbx_description
1 polymer ?
#
loop_
_entity_poly.entity_id
_entity_poly.type
_entity_poly.pdbx_seq_one_letter_code
_entity_poly.pdbx_strand_id
1 'polypeptide(L)'
;MKNKNINEIKDIYAKIKPEIVQRIKVFEQTGRNMSRDELFYELGFCLFTPQSKATMCWDSVCSIKKNMKNNHKSKEILPHLIGVRFKYKKSEYFEEAQKKWFDSGKYTIYSKISSENNEKEMREFLVKNIRGLGYKEASHFLRNIGHGKNFAILDRHILKNLKILGIIDVVPKSLARNHYLDIEDKMALFSNRIEIPLSHLDFVLWYKEAGIVFK
;
A
#
# COMPACT_ATOMS: atom_id res chain seq x y z
N MET A 1 -29.46 -8.81 6.47
CA MET A 1 -28.30 -7.89 6.62
C MET A 1 -27.19 -8.15 5.61
N LYS A 2 -26.65 -9.38 5.46
CA LYS A 2 -25.56 -9.68 4.50
C LYS A 2 -25.85 -9.22 3.06
N ASN A 3 -27.04 -9.51 2.52
CA ASN A 3 -27.39 -9.10 1.14
C ASN A 3 -27.49 -7.58 0.96
N LYS A 4 -27.94 -6.83 1.97
CA LYS A 4 -28.00 -5.36 1.92
C LYS A 4 -26.60 -4.76 1.84
N ASN A 5 -25.66 -5.28 2.63
CA ASN A 5 -24.27 -4.82 2.60
C ASN A 5 -23.58 -5.18 1.27
N ILE A 6 -23.88 -6.34 0.69
CA ILE A 6 -23.33 -6.71 -0.63
C ILE A 6 -23.86 -5.79 -1.74
N ASN A 7 -25.16 -5.46 -1.72
CA ASN A 7 -25.74 -4.53 -2.68
C ASN A 7 -25.08 -3.14 -2.56
N GLU A 8 -24.88 -2.63 -1.35
CA GLU A 8 -24.15 -1.38 -1.12
C GLU A 8 -22.74 -1.42 -1.73
N ILE A 9 -21.98 -2.50 -1.56
CA ILE A 9 -20.66 -2.66 -2.19
C ILE A 9 -20.76 -2.64 -3.71
N LYS A 10 -21.76 -3.31 -4.30
CA LYS A 10 -21.98 -3.31 -5.76
C LYS A 10 -22.37 -1.92 -6.27
N ASP A 11 -23.21 -1.19 -5.54
CA ASP A 11 -23.64 0.17 -5.90
C ASP A 11 -22.46 1.15 -5.84
N ILE A 12 -21.64 1.09 -4.78
CA ILE A 12 -20.41 1.89 -4.68
C ILE A 12 -19.50 1.53 -5.85
N TYR A 13 -19.28 0.25 -6.12
CA TYR A 13 -18.42 -0.17 -7.22
C TYR A 13 -18.90 0.37 -8.56
N ALA A 14 -20.20 0.24 -8.88
CA ALA A 14 -20.76 0.77 -10.11
C ALA A 14 -20.51 2.28 -10.25
N LYS A 15 -20.65 3.04 -9.15
CA LYS A 15 -20.40 4.49 -9.11
C LYS A 15 -18.94 4.86 -9.39
N ILE A 16 -17.98 4.16 -8.78
CA ILE A 16 -16.56 4.57 -8.80
C ILE A 16 -15.68 3.74 -9.74
N LYS A 17 -16.25 2.72 -10.41
CA LYS A 17 -15.50 1.82 -11.32
C LYS A 17 -14.68 2.58 -12.37
N PRO A 18 -15.17 3.64 -13.05
CA PRO A 18 -14.36 4.39 -14.00
C PRO A 18 -13.10 5.00 -13.35
N GLU A 19 -13.24 5.55 -12.14
CA GLU A 19 -12.13 6.15 -11.38
C GLU A 19 -11.12 5.09 -10.95
N ILE A 20 -11.59 3.93 -10.47
CA ILE A 20 -10.73 2.78 -10.13
C ILE A 20 -9.94 2.30 -11.34
N VAL A 21 -10.62 2.05 -12.46
CA VAL A 21 -9.97 1.54 -13.69
C VAL A 21 -8.91 2.53 -14.18
N GLN A 22 -9.24 3.82 -14.19
CA GLN A 22 -8.28 4.85 -14.56
C GLN A 22 -7.09 4.89 -13.59
N ARG A 23 -7.34 4.78 -12.28
CA ARG A 23 -6.27 4.79 -11.27
C ARG A 23 -5.33 3.59 -11.40
N ILE A 24 -5.87 2.39 -11.60
CA ILE A 24 -5.07 1.18 -11.82
C ILE A 24 -4.25 1.30 -13.10
N LYS A 25 -4.85 1.80 -14.18
CA LYS A 25 -4.14 2.06 -15.44
C LYS A 25 -2.98 3.04 -15.24
N VAL A 26 -3.19 4.10 -14.45
CA VAL A 26 -2.12 5.04 -14.07
C VAL A 26 -1.01 4.28 -13.34
N PHE A 27 -1.29 3.47 -12.32
CA PHE A 27 -0.25 2.72 -11.62
C PHE A 27 0.56 1.78 -12.52
N GLU A 28 -0.13 1.06 -13.42
CA GLU A 28 0.54 0.17 -14.39
C GLU A 28 1.43 0.94 -15.37
N GLN A 29 0.99 2.13 -15.81
CA GLN A 29 1.74 2.96 -16.75
C GLN A 29 2.88 3.72 -16.08
N THR A 30 2.61 4.37 -14.94
CA THR A 30 3.61 5.17 -14.24
C THR A 30 4.63 4.28 -13.55
N GLY A 31 4.20 3.21 -12.89
CA GLY A 31 5.09 2.31 -12.16
C GLY A 31 6.20 1.71 -13.04
N ARG A 32 5.86 1.31 -14.28
CA ARG A 32 6.84 0.81 -15.27
C ARG A 32 7.84 1.85 -15.74
N ASN A 33 7.47 3.13 -15.68
CA ASN A 33 8.27 4.25 -16.18
C ASN A 33 8.95 5.05 -15.06
N MET A 34 8.68 4.73 -13.79
CA MET A 34 9.29 5.41 -12.66
C MET A 34 10.80 5.16 -12.63
N SER A 35 11.55 6.23 -12.44
CA SER A 35 12.97 6.13 -12.13
C SER A 35 13.21 5.42 -10.80
N ARG A 36 14.46 4.98 -10.57
CA ARG A 36 14.90 4.39 -9.29
C ARG A 36 14.56 5.28 -8.10
N ASP A 37 14.65 6.60 -8.27
CA ASP A 37 14.36 7.59 -7.23
C ASP A 37 12.86 7.73 -6.99
N GLU A 38 12.04 7.73 -8.04
CA GLU A 38 10.59 7.83 -7.91
C GLU A 38 9.98 6.62 -7.20
N LEU A 39 10.46 5.41 -7.52
CA LEU A 39 10.08 4.20 -6.79
C LEU A 39 10.47 4.30 -5.32
N PHE A 40 11.65 4.85 -5.01
CA PHE A 40 12.06 5.07 -3.62
C PHE A 40 11.15 6.05 -2.88
N TYR A 41 10.73 7.14 -3.53
CA TYR A 41 9.78 8.08 -2.93
C TYR A 41 8.41 7.44 -2.70
N GLU A 42 7.95 6.55 -3.58
CA GLU A 42 6.70 5.80 -3.36
C GLU A 42 6.83 4.80 -2.19
N LEU A 43 7.99 4.16 -2.03
CA LEU A 43 8.31 3.36 -0.85
C LEU A 43 8.30 4.22 0.42
N GLY A 44 8.89 5.41 0.36
CA GLY A 44 8.88 6.39 1.44
C GLY A 44 7.47 6.81 1.85
N PHE A 45 6.61 7.06 0.86
CA PHE A 45 5.19 7.32 1.10
C PHE A 45 4.56 6.17 1.90
N CYS A 46 4.77 4.93 1.47
CA CYS A 46 4.23 3.73 2.12
C CYS A 46 4.76 3.56 3.55
N LEU A 47 6.05 3.83 3.81
CA LEU A 47 6.65 3.84 5.16
C LEU A 47 6.04 4.91 6.08
N PHE A 48 5.56 6.01 5.51
CA PHE A 48 4.95 7.09 6.29
C PHE A 48 3.47 6.86 6.57
N THR A 49 2.74 6.12 5.74
CA THR A 49 1.30 5.86 5.91
C THR A 49 0.84 5.20 7.21
N PRO A 50 1.62 4.34 7.92
CA PRO A 50 1.11 3.65 9.11
C PRO A 50 0.58 4.65 10.14
N GLN A 51 -0.71 4.53 10.46
CA GLN A 51 -1.41 5.40 11.41
C GLN A 51 -1.37 6.90 11.06
N SER A 52 -1.11 7.28 9.81
CA SER A 52 -1.04 8.68 9.37
C SER A 52 -1.99 8.91 8.20
N LYS A 53 -2.46 10.15 8.01
CA LYS A 53 -3.31 10.49 6.86
C LYS A 53 -2.47 10.39 5.59
N ALA A 54 -2.96 9.65 4.60
CA ALA A 54 -2.23 9.40 3.36
C ALA A 54 -1.88 10.71 2.62
N THR A 55 -2.76 11.71 2.64
CA THR A 55 -2.49 13.04 2.05
C THR A 55 -1.28 13.72 2.70
N MET A 56 -1.24 13.81 4.03
CA MET A 56 -0.11 14.40 4.77
C MET A 56 1.21 13.66 4.51
N CYS A 57 1.16 12.33 4.41
CA CYS A 57 2.34 11.52 4.07
C CYS A 57 2.84 11.81 2.66
N TRP A 58 1.92 12.00 1.72
CA TRP A 58 2.28 12.34 0.34
C TRP A 58 2.89 13.75 0.26
N ASP A 59 2.27 14.73 0.91
CA ASP A 59 2.79 16.09 0.97
C ASP A 59 4.20 16.12 1.57
N SER A 60 4.45 15.30 2.60
CA SER A 60 5.78 15.13 3.20
C SER A 60 6.81 14.60 2.20
N VAL A 61 6.45 13.57 1.41
CA VAL A 61 7.33 13.01 0.37
C VAL A 61 7.60 14.02 -0.75
N CYS A 62 6.58 14.74 -1.20
CA CYS A 62 6.74 15.81 -2.19
C CYS A 62 7.66 16.92 -1.67
N SER A 63 7.53 17.28 -0.38
CA SER A 63 8.40 18.26 0.26
C SER A 63 9.86 17.80 0.31
N ILE A 64 10.12 16.53 0.65
CA ILE A 64 11.48 15.95 0.59
C ILE A 64 12.02 15.98 -0.84
N LYS A 65 11.27 15.46 -1.82
CA LYS A 65 11.66 15.40 -3.24
C LYS A 65 12.01 16.78 -3.81
N LYS A 66 11.29 17.84 -3.40
CA LYS A 66 11.52 19.20 -3.86
C LYS A 66 12.79 19.83 -3.28
N ASN A 67 13.08 19.55 -2.01
CA ASN A 67 14.13 20.26 -1.26
C ASN A 67 15.44 19.48 -1.15
N MET A 68 15.44 18.20 -1.50
CA MET A 68 16.58 17.31 -1.29
C MET A 68 16.84 16.46 -2.54
N LYS A 69 18.11 16.31 -2.93
CA LYS A 69 18.48 15.53 -4.11
C LYS A 69 18.61 14.05 -3.77
N ASN A 70 19.57 13.69 -2.90
CA ASN A 70 19.93 12.30 -2.55
C ASN A 70 20.54 12.21 -1.14
N ASN A 71 20.73 10.98 -0.64
CA ASN A 71 21.38 10.69 0.66
C ASN A 71 20.69 11.35 1.85
N HIS A 72 19.35 11.29 1.86
CA HIS A 72 18.49 11.83 2.89
C HIS A 72 18.87 11.30 4.27
N LYS A 73 19.25 12.18 5.20
CA LYS A 73 19.45 11.81 6.61
C LYS A 73 18.16 11.97 7.40
N SER A 74 17.97 11.13 8.41
CA SER A 74 16.79 11.16 9.29
C SER A 74 16.54 12.57 9.87
N LYS A 75 17.61 13.25 10.31
CA LYS A 75 17.53 14.62 10.86
C LYS A 75 17.10 15.67 9.83
N GLU A 76 17.46 15.47 8.57
CA GLU A 76 17.20 16.42 7.48
C GLU A 76 15.77 16.28 6.94
N ILE A 77 15.22 15.06 6.91
CA ILE A 77 13.84 14.84 6.46
C ILE A 77 12.80 15.18 7.52
N LEU A 78 13.18 15.16 8.81
CA LEU A 78 12.26 15.37 9.94
C LEU A 78 11.41 16.65 9.85
N PRO A 79 11.97 17.82 9.46
CA PRO A 79 11.20 19.04 9.23
C PRO A 79 10.11 18.91 8.16
N HIS A 80 10.28 18.02 7.19
CA HIS A 80 9.33 17.79 6.11
C HIS A 80 8.19 16.83 6.50
N LEU A 81 8.32 16.08 7.60
CA LEU A 81 7.34 15.07 8.04
C LEU A 81 6.16 15.68 8.82
N ILE A 82 5.55 16.73 8.28
CA ILE A 82 4.44 17.46 8.91
C ILE A 82 3.19 16.57 8.92
N GLY A 83 2.58 16.37 10.09
CA GLY A 83 1.40 15.52 10.26
C GLY A 83 1.65 14.01 10.20
N VAL A 84 2.90 13.57 9.98
CA VAL A 84 3.27 12.15 10.04
C VAL A 84 3.43 11.73 11.50
N ARG A 85 2.61 10.77 11.95
CA ARG A 85 2.73 10.21 13.31
C ARG A 85 3.96 9.32 13.41
N PHE A 86 4.61 9.32 14.58
CA PHE A 86 5.86 8.60 14.83
C PHE A 86 7.01 9.01 13.88
N LYS A 87 7.05 10.29 13.50
CA LYS A 87 8.00 10.84 12.51
C LYS A 87 9.46 10.50 12.78
N TYR A 88 9.91 10.52 14.04
CA TYR A 88 11.29 10.17 14.42
C TYR A 88 11.68 8.75 14.04
N LYS A 89 10.80 7.78 14.32
CA LYS A 89 11.05 6.38 13.97
C LYS A 89 10.97 6.16 12.47
N LYS A 90 10.00 6.81 11.81
CA LYS A 90 9.80 6.71 10.38
C LYS A 90 10.93 7.36 9.58
N SER A 91 11.52 8.44 10.08
CA SER A 91 12.67 9.06 9.43
C SER A 91 13.91 8.17 9.50
N GLU A 92 14.11 7.45 10.61
CA GLU A 92 15.14 6.41 10.71
C GLU A 92 14.90 5.26 9.70
N TYR A 93 13.65 4.79 9.60
CA TYR A 93 13.30 3.72 8.64
C TYR A 93 13.49 4.14 7.19
N PHE A 94 13.14 5.38 6.86
CA PHE A 94 13.36 5.95 5.54
C PHE A 94 14.86 6.00 5.19
N GLU A 95 15.71 6.48 6.11
CA GLU A 95 17.16 6.50 5.90
C GLU A 95 17.74 5.08 5.79
N GLU A 96 17.29 4.13 6.61
CA GLU A 96 17.72 2.73 6.52
C GLU A 96 17.32 2.09 5.18
N ALA A 97 16.06 2.30 4.76
CA ALA A 97 15.55 1.81 3.49
C ALA A 97 16.34 2.42 2.32
N GLN A 98 16.67 3.71 2.38
CA GLN A 98 17.51 4.37 1.37
C GLN A 98 18.85 3.66 1.19
N LYS A 99 19.54 3.35 2.30
CA LYS A 99 20.85 2.67 2.24
C LYS A 99 20.74 1.33 1.50
N LYS A 100 19.71 0.53 1.82
CA LYS A 100 19.46 -0.77 1.17
C LYS A 100 18.95 -0.64 -0.28
N TRP A 101 18.25 0.44 -0.59
CA TRP A 101 17.69 0.71 -1.92
C TRP A 101 18.77 1.15 -2.91
N PHE A 102 19.65 2.04 -2.46
CA PHE A 102 20.70 2.67 -3.27
C PHE A 102 22.09 2.04 -3.13
N ASP A 103 22.20 0.93 -2.40
CA ASP A 103 23.45 0.19 -2.28
C ASP A 103 24.04 -0.15 -3.66
N SER A 104 25.37 -0.30 -3.73
CA SER A 104 26.12 -0.67 -4.95
C SER A 104 26.21 -2.18 -5.16
N GLY A 105 25.71 -2.99 -4.23
CA GLY A 105 25.69 -4.45 -4.35
C GLY A 105 24.76 -4.96 -5.45
N LYS A 106 24.99 -6.20 -5.93
CA LYS A 106 24.13 -6.86 -6.94
C LYS A 106 22.69 -7.10 -6.48
N TYR A 107 22.45 -7.16 -5.16
CA TYR A 107 21.17 -7.57 -4.56
C TYR A 107 20.53 -6.46 -3.72
N THR A 108 20.40 -5.27 -4.30
CA THR A 108 19.62 -4.18 -3.69
C THR A 108 18.13 -4.51 -3.65
N ILE A 109 17.38 -3.74 -2.85
CA ILE A 109 15.91 -3.83 -2.89
C ILE A 109 15.38 -3.47 -4.28
N TYR A 110 15.92 -2.43 -4.90
CA TYR A 110 15.54 -2.02 -6.25
C TYR A 110 15.75 -3.14 -7.27
N SER A 111 16.93 -3.78 -7.29
CA SER A 111 17.23 -4.83 -8.27
C SER A 111 16.37 -6.08 -8.09
N LYS A 112 15.95 -6.41 -6.85
CA LYS A 112 14.97 -7.48 -6.63
C LYS A 112 13.57 -7.10 -7.12
N ILE A 113 13.11 -5.88 -6.87
CA ILE A 113 11.80 -5.41 -7.35
C ILE A 113 11.75 -5.31 -8.88
N SER A 114 12.84 -4.90 -9.52
CA SER A 114 12.89 -4.76 -10.98
C SER A 114 13.06 -6.07 -11.74
N SER A 115 13.57 -7.13 -11.10
CA SER A 115 13.84 -8.42 -11.78
C SER A 115 12.84 -9.52 -11.44
N GLU A 116 12.13 -9.42 -10.31
CA GLU A 116 11.10 -10.37 -9.92
C GLU A 116 9.85 -10.21 -10.79
N ASN A 117 9.16 -11.31 -11.09
CA ASN A 117 7.86 -11.29 -11.78
C ASN A 117 6.73 -11.76 -10.85
N ASN A 118 7.06 -12.46 -9.77
CA ASN A 118 6.09 -12.92 -8.78
C ASN A 118 5.81 -11.84 -7.73
N GLU A 119 4.64 -11.20 -7.86
CA GLU A 119 4.10 -10.19 -6.94
C GLU A 119 4.13 -10.63 -5.46
N LYS A 120 3.85 -11.91 -5.16
CA LYS A 120 3.86 -12.43 -3.79
C LYS A 120 5.30 -12.53 -3.26
N GLU A 121 6.25 -12.97 -4.07
CA GLU A 121 7.66 -13.04 -3.68
C GLU A 121 8.28 -11.65 -3.48
N MET A 122 7.92 -10.68 -4.32
CA MET A 122 8.29 -9.28 -4.09
C MET A 122 7.82 -8.82 -2.72
N ARG A 123 6.56 -9.10 -2.37
CA ARG A 123 5.98 -8.69 -1.10
C ARG A 123 6.70 -9.32 0.09
N GLU A 124 6.93 -10.63 0.05
CA GLU A 124 7.69 -11.36 1.08
C GLU A 124 9.09 -10.77 1.25
N PHE A 125 9.77 -10.48 0.14
CA PHE A 125 11.09 -9.87 0.18
C PHE A 125 11.06 -8.48 0.81
N LEU A 126 10.11 -7.63 0.45
CA LEU A 126 9.97 -6.28 1.03
C LEU A 126 9.71 -6.32 2.53
N VAL A 127 8.77 -7.16 2.98
CA VAL A 127 8.42 -7.32 4.41
C VAL A 127 9.62 -7.80 5.21
N LYS A 128 10.42 -8.72 4.66
CA LYS A 128 11.60 -9.26 5.35
C LYS A 128 12.75 -8.25 5.44
N ASN A 129 12.94 -7.41 4.43
CA ASN A 129 14.17 -6.62 4.28
C ASN A 129 14.02 -5.13 4.66
N ILE A 130 12.78 -4.62 4.71
CA ILE A 130 12.51 -3.19 5.00
C ILE A 130 11.87 -3.05 6.36
N ARG A 131 12.62 -2.45 7.28
CA ARG A 131 12.11 -2.13 8.61
C ARG A 131 10.98 -1.09 8.51
N GLY A 132 9.88 -1.35 9.21
CA GLY A 132 8.71 -0.48 9.20
C GLY A 132 7.71 -0.77 8.07
N LEU A 133 7.97 -1.76 7.22
CA LEU A 133 7.07 -2.19 6.15
C LEU A 133 6.44 -3.54 6.51
N GLY A 134 5.15 -3.55 6.87
CA GLY A 134 4.38 -4.78 7.06
C GLY A 134 3.75 -5.25 5.75
N TYR A 135 2.98 -6.34 5.80
CA TYR A 135 2.27 -6.87 4.61
C TYR A 135 1.36 -5.85 3.96
N LYS A 136 0.63 -5.07 4.76
CA LYS A 136 -0.25 -4.01 4.26
C LYS A 136 0.55 -2.95 3.50
N GLU A 137 1.63 -2.45 4.08
CA GLU A 137 2.45 -1.40 3.46
C GLU A 137 3.22 -1.92 2.23
N ALA A 138 3.68 -3.18 2.25
CA ALA A 138 4.32 -3.80 1.11
C ALA A 138 3.34 -4.06 -0.04
N SER A 139 2.14 -4.57 0.25
CA SER A 139 1.06 -4.67 -0.74
C SER A 139 0.70 -3.29 -1.31
N HIS A 140 0.62 -2.26 -0.46
CA HIS A 140 0.30 -0.90 -0.88
C HIS A 140 1.36 -0.34 -1.83
N PHE A 141 2.63 -0.46 -1.47
CA PHE A 141 3.75 -0.05 -2.31
C PHE A 141 3.71 -0.73 -3.68
N LEU A 142 3.63 -2.06 -3.68
CA LEU A 142 3.61 -2.86 -4.90
C LEU A 142 2.43 -2.50 -5.81
N ARG A 143 1.23 -2.30 -5.24
CA ARG A 143 0.07 -1.84 -6.03
C ARG A 143 0.36 -0.50 -6.71
N ASN A 144 0.94 0.46 -5.99
CA ASN A 144 1.18 1.81 -6.51
C ASN A 144 2.23 1.85 -7.63
N ILE A 145 3.10 0.85 -7.69
CA ILE A 145 4.08 0.67 -8.77
C ILE A 145 3.59 -0.32 -9.86
N GLY A 146 2.31 -0.70 -9.85
CA GLY A 146 1.68 -1.50 -10.89
C GLY A 146 1.67 -3.02 -10.65
N HIS A 147 2.11 -3.48 -9.48
CA HIS A 147 2.22 -4.88 -9.08
C HIS A 147 1.20 -5.25 -7.98
N GLY A 148 -0.10 -5.04 -8.21
CA GLY A 148 -1.13 -5.23 -7.17
C GLY A 148 -2.41 -5.91 -7.64
N LYS A 149 -2.34 -6.73 -8.70
CA LYS A 149 -3.54 -7.38 -9.24
C LYS A 149 -3.99 -8.57 -8.39
N ASN A 150 -3.05 -9.24 -7.73
CA ASN A 150 -3.28 -10.59 -7.20
C ASN A 150 -3.28 -10.69 -5.67
N PHE A 151 -3.32 -9.57 -4.96
CA PHE A 151 -3.32 -9.60 -3.49
C PHE A 151 -4.09 -8.42 -2.88
N ALA A 152 -4.40 -8.52 -1.59
CA ALA A 152 -5.17 -7.53 -0.85
C ALA A 152 -4.26 -6.55 -0.08
N ILE A 153 -4.77 -5.34 0.14
CA ILE A 153 -4.21 -4.34 1.07
C ILE A 153 -5.10 -4.34 2.31
N LEU A 154 -4.76 -5.11 3.35
CA LEU A 154 -5.64 -5.28 4.51
C LEU A 154 -5.37 -4.21 5.58
N ASP A 155 -5.93 -3.03 5.39
CA ASP A 155 -5.91 -1.98 6.40
C ASP A 155 -7.04 -2.13 7.46
N ARG A 156 -7.02 -1.29 8.50
CA ARG A 156 -8.05 -1.32 9.57
C ARG A 156 -9.48 -1.11 9.06
N HIS A 157 -9.67 -0.32 8.01
CA HIS A 157 -10.98 -0.01 7.44
C HIS A 157 -11.49 -1.19 6.61
N ILE A 158 -10.61 -1.83 5.85
CA ILE A 158 -10.91 -3.04 5.09
C ILE A 158 -11.25 -4.17 6.05
N LEU A 159 -10.45 -4.44 7.08
CA LEU A 159 -10.75 -5.46 8.09
C LEU A 159 -12.11 -5.23 8.78
N LYS A 160 -12.42 -3.98 9.14
CA LYS A 160 -13.73 -3.61 9.70
C LYS A 160 -14.88 -3.93 8.74
N ASN A 161 -14.71 -3.62 7.44
CA ASN A 161 -15.71 -3.95 6.43
C ASN A 161 -15.84 -5.46 6.21
N LEU A 162 -14.73 -6.21 6.18
CA LEU A 162 -14.76 -7.68 6.09
C LEU A 162 -15.53 -8.30 7.26
N LYS A 163 -15.40 -7.75 8.47
CA LYS A 163 -16.22 -8.17 9.62
C LYS A 163 -17.70 -7.86 9.42
N ILE A 164 -18.05 -6.66 8.97
CA ILE A 164 -19.45 -6.26 8.70
C ILE A 164 -20.09 -7.14 7.61
N LEU A 165 -19.30 -7.56 6.63
CA LEU A 165 -19.72 -8.49 5.56
C LEU A 165 -19.79 -9.95 6.05
N GLY A 166 -19.29 -10.24 7.25
CA GLY A 166 -19.23 -11.59 7.82
C GLY A 166 -18.26 -12.51 7.08
N ILE A 167 -17.16 -11.95 6.56
CA ILE A 167 -16.04 -12.66 5.92
C ILE A 167 -15.01 -13.08 6.99
N ILE A 168 -14.86 -12.26 8.04
CA ILE A 168 -14.07 -12.56 9.23
C ILE A 168 -14.93 -12.34 10.48
N ASP A 169 -14.70 -13.12 11.53
CA ASP A 169 -15.50 -13.04 12.76
C ASP A 169 -15.06 -11.87 13.65
N VAL A 170 -13.74 -11.62 13.70
CA VAL A 170 -13.12 -10.62 14.55
C VAL A 170 -12.09 -9.81 13.77
N VAL A 171 -12.00 -8.52 14.05
CA VAL A 171 -10.89 -7.68 13.55
C VAL A 171 -9.67 -7.96 14.43
N PRO A 172 -8.59 -8.54 13.88
CA PRO A 172 -7.41 -8.83 14.68
C PRO A 172 -6.71 -7.55 15.13
N LYS A 173 -6.18 -7.56 16.37
CA LYS A 173 -5.38 -6.44 16.91
C LYS A 173 -4.02 -6.30 16.19
N SER A 174 -3.48 -7.41 15.73
CA SER A 174 -2.22 -7.51 14.98
C SER A 174 -2.33 -8.59 13.90
N LEU A 175 -1.72 -8.35 12.74
CA LEU A 175 -1.71 -9.29 11.63
C LEU A 175 -0.33 -9.93 11.47
N ALA A 176 -0.18 -11.13 12.03
CA ALA A 176 0.95 -12.00 11.67
C ALA A 176 0.78 -12.52 10.24
N ARG A 177 1.89 -12.91 9.60
CA ARG A 177 1.93 -13.41 8.21
C ARG A 177 0.79 -14.37 7.87
N ASN A 178 0.69 -15.48 8.61
CA ASN A 178 -0.30 -16.53 8.30
C ASN A 178 -1.74 -16.01 8.39
N HIS A 179 -2.02 -15.13 9.35
CA HIS A 179 -3.35 -14.54 9.50
C HIS A 179 -3.65 -13.50 8.42
N TYR A 180 -2.64 -12.74 7.97
CA TYR A 180 -2.79 -11.83 6.84
C TYR A 180 -3.16 -12.59 5.57
N LEU A 181 -2.44 -13.68 5.27
CA LEU A 181 -2.67 -14.49 4.08
C LEU A 181 -4.03 -15.21 4.11
N ASP A 182 -4.44 -15.75 5.27
CA ASP A 182 -5.77 -16.35 5.44
C ASP A 182 -6.91 -15.34 5.19
N ILE A 183 -6.80 -14.12 5.72
CA ILE A 183 -7.81 -13.07 5.47
C ILE A 183 -7.79 -12.62 4.01
N GLU A 184 -6.61 -12.53 3.39
CA GLU A 184 -6.46 -12.22 1.97
C GLU A 184 -7.15 -13.26 1.09
N ASP A 185 -6.96 -14.55 1.36
CA ASP A 185 -7.62 -15.64 0.62
C ASP A 185 -9.14 -15.59 0.81
N LYS A 186 -9.62 -15.32 2.03
CA LYS A 186 -11.06 -15.11 2.29
C LYS A 186 -11.63 -13.91 1.51
N MET A 187 -10.87 -12.82 1.44
CA MET A 187 -11.26 -11.65 0.65
C MET A 187 -11.26 -11.94 -0.86
N ALA A 188 -10.31 -12.73 -1.36
CA ALA A 188 -10.26 -13.17 -2.76
C ALA A 188 -11.45 -14.06 -3.13
N LEU A 189 -11.81 -15.03 -2.27
CA LEU A 189 -13.01 -15.85 -2.46
C LEU A 189 -14.28 -15.00 -2.48
N PHE A 190 -14.36 -14.00 -1.59
CA PHE A 190 -15.48 -13.06 -1.58
C PHE A 190 -15.54 -12.21 -2.85
N SER A 191 -14.40 -11.67 -3.29
CA SER A 191 -14.25 -10.91 -4.53
C SER A 191 -14.77 -11.69 -5.74
N ASN A 192 -14.38 -12.96 -5.88
CA ASN A 192 -14.88 -13.85 -6.93
C ASN A 192 -16.40 -14.04 -6.86
N ARG A 193 -16.95 -14.26 -5.66
CA ARG A 193 -18.39 -14.47 -5.46
C ARG A 193 -19.24 -13.26 -5.86
N ILE A 194 -18.72 -12.04 -5.72
CA ILE A 194 -19.46 -10.82 -6.04
C ILE A 194 -19.09 -10.23 -7.40
N GLU A 195 -18.19 -10.87 -8.14
CA GLU A 195 -17.72 -10.48 -9.48
C GLU A 195 -17.08 -9.08 -9.52
N ILE A 196 -16.37 -8.71 -8.44
CA ILE A 196 -15.57 -7.49 -8.36
C ILE A 196 -14.11 -7.91 -8.23
N PRO A 197 -13.20 -7.49 -9.13
CA PRO A 197 -11.79 -7.84 -9.03
C PRO A 197 -11.18 -7.49 -7.67
N LEU A 198 -10.27 -8.31 -7.16
CA LEU A 198 -9.66 -8.10 -5.83
C LEU A 198 -8.98 -6.72 -5.72
N SER A 199 -8.27 -6.32 -6.77
CA SER A 199 -7.61 -5.02 -6.93
C SER A 199 -8.55 -3.83 -7.09
N HIS A 200 -9.85 -4.07 -7.24
CA HIS A 200 -10.89 -3.05 -7.22
C HIS A 200 -11.58 -3.01 -5.86
N LEU A 201 -11.68 -4.16 -5.20
CA LEU A 201 -12.40 -4.29 -3.93
C LEU A 201 -11.72 -3.50 -2.81
N ASP A 202 -10.38 -3.38 -2.80
CA ASP A 202 -9.69 -2.51 -1.84
C ASP A 202 -10.15 -1.05 -1.96
N PHE A 203 -10.26 -0.52 -3.19
CA PHE A 203 -10.75 0.83 -3.43
C PHE A 203 -12.20 1.01 -3.02
N VAL A 204 -13.06 0.02 -3.29
CA VAL A 204 -14.48 0.09 -2.93
C VAL A 204 -14.65 0.15 -1.41
N LEU A 205 -13.96 -0.74 -0.69
CA LEU A 205 -14.00 -0.78 0.77
C LEU A 205 -13.37 0.46 1.41
N TRP A 206 -12.32 1.02 0.79
CA TRP A 206 -11.70 2.26 1.24
C TRP A 206 -12.58 3.47 0.96
N TYR A 207 -13.16 3.59 -0.23
CA TYR A 207 -14.08 4.65 -0.62
C TYR A 207 -15.30 4.71 0.30
N LYS A 208 -15.84 3.55 0.71
CA LYS A 208 -16.94 3.46 1.67
C LYS A 208 -16.65 4.19 2.98
N GLU A 209 -15.38 4.28 3.39
CA GLU A 209 -14.98 4.91 4.66
C GLU A 209 -14.41 6.33 4.46
N ALA A 210 -13.72 6.60 3.35
CA ALA A 210 -13.01 7.86 3.11
C ALA A 210 -13.66 8.78 2.06
N GLY A 211 -14.56 8.26 1.23
CA GLY A 211 -15.32 9.01 0.23
C GLY A 211 -14.54 9.46 -1.01
N ILE A 212 -13.27 9.09 -1.15
CA ILE A 212 -12.42 9.46 -2.29
C ILE A 212 -11.72 8.22 -2.87
N VAL A 213 -11.10 8.33 -4.05
CA VAL A 213 -10.15 7.32 -4.57
C VAL A 213 -8.77 7.96 -4.63
N PHE A 214 -7.92 7.64 -3.65
CA PHE A 214 -6.61 8.26 -3.53
C PHE A 214 -5.52 7.42 -4.20
N LYS A 215 -4.81 6.61 -3.42
CA LYS A 215 -3.73 5.74 -3.86
C LYS A 215 -3.37 4.77 -2.77
#